data_AF-A0A7C6Z7J5-F1
#
_entry.id   AF-A0A7C6Z7J5-F1
#
_cell.length_a   1.000
_cell.length_b   1.000
_cell.length_c   1.000
_cell.angle_alpha   90.00
_cell.angle_beta   90.00
_cell.angle_gamma   90.00
#
_symmetry.space_group_name_H-M   'P 1'
#
loop_
_entity.id
_entity.type
_entity.pdbx_description
1 polymer ?
#
loop_
_entity_poly.entity_id
_entity_poly.type
_entity_poly.pdbx_seq_one_letter_code
_entity_poly.pdbx_strand_id
1 'polypeptide(L)'
;RGRAVWHSGGWPGYATFFKRYIDNDLVIIFLRNKEQDFDFEQSIIKSIENILFDEPYETPKAPEFQKAKVLHPEILNRYVGEYQLEEHTELITKVTLKDQRLFLELPGSMKLEMYASSDNEFFLRSLSVTINFVNDGVHYYLTINDGSDFQTAKRI
;
A
#
# COMPACT_ATOMS: atom_id res chain seq x y z
N ARG A 1 28.36 -4.66 -5.63
CA ARG A 1 27.98 -5.43 -4.43
C ARG A 1 27.96 -6.97 -4.63
N GLY A 2 28.19 -7.52 -5.83
CA GLY A 2 28.23 -8.98 -6.05
C GLY A 2 26.84 -9.63 -6.16
N ARG A 3 26.81 -10.97 -6.24
CA ARG A 3 25.59 -11.79 -6.32
C ARG A 3 24.83 -11.74 -5.01
N ALA A 4 23.51 -11.62 -5.11
CA ALA A 4 22.62 -11.63 -3.96
C ALA A 4 21.42 -12.56 -4.18
N VAL A 5 20.98 -13.20 -3.12
CA VAL A 5 19.68 -13.89 -3.02
C VAL A 5 18.84 -13.18 -1.99
N TRP A 6 17.57 -12.96 -2.28
CA TRP A 6 16.69 -12.20 -1.40
C TRP A 6 15.24 -12.62 -1.55
N HIS A 7 14.47 -12.37 -0.50
CA HIS A 7 13.03 -12.55 -0.48
C HIS A 7 12.42 -11.55 0.50
N SER A 8 11.24 -11.03 0.18
CA SER A 8 10.43 -10.21 1.08
C SER A 8 9.14 -10.95 1.44
N GLY A 9 8.51 -10.53 2.53
CA GLY A 9 7.25 -11.09 2.98
C GLY A 9 6.48 -10.01 3.72
N GLY A 10 5.15 -10.01 3.55
CA GLY A 10 4.32 -8.99 4.14
C GLY A 10 2.92 -9.51 4.40
N TRP A 11 2.37 -9.10 5.54
CA TRP A 11 0.95 -9.18 5.86
C TRP A 11 0.55 -7.88 6.55
N PRO A 12 -0.68 -7.37 6.44
CA PRO A 12 -1.09 -6.16 7.17
C PRO A 12 -0.61 -6.16 8.63
N GLY A 13 0.20 -5.17 8.99
CA GLY A 13 0.84 -5.03 10.30
C GLY A 13 2.24 -5.66 10.47
N TYR A 14 2.71 -6.48 9.53
CA TYR A 14 3.99 -7.19 9.61
C TYR A 14 4.74 -7.18 8.27
N ALA A 15 6.06 -7.02 8.32
CA ALA A 15 6.88 -7.28 7.14
C ALA A 15 8.21 -7.93 7.53
N THR A 16 8.74 -8.69 6.58
CA THR A 16 9.99 -9.41 6.67
C THR A 16 10.80 -9.18 5.41
N PHE A 17 12.09 -8.95 5.56
CA PHE A 17 13.01 -8.88 4.45
C PHE A 17 14.28 -9.66 4.79
N PHE A 18 14.68 -10.51 3.85
CA PHE A 18 15.90 -11.28 3.90
C PHE A 18 16.72 -11.03 2.64
N LYS A 19 18.00 -10.73 2.80
CA LYS A 19 18.94 -10.62 1.68
C LYS A 19 20.33 -11.10 2.08
N ARG A 20 20.91 -11.98 1.27
CA ARG A 20 22.28 -12.48 1.41
C ARG A 20 23.12 -12.10 0.20
N TYR A 21 24.23 -11.41 0.42
CA TYR A 21 25.28 -11.19 -0.57
C TYR A 21 26.29 -12.32 -0.50
N ILE A 22 26.25 -13.21 -1.51
CA ILE A 22 27.04 -14.45 -1.52
C ILE A 22 28.54 -14.14 -1.57
N ASP A 23 28.93 -13.18 -2.40
CA ASP A 23 30.36 -12.91 -2.67
C ASP A 23 31.05 -12.13 -1.54
N ASN A 24 30.29 -11.58 -0.58
CA ASN A 24 30.82 -10.77 0.53
C ASN A 24 30.51 -11.37 1.91
N ASP A 25 29.83 -12.52 1.95
CA ASP A 25 29.32 -13.18 3.18
C ASP A 25 28.55 -12.23 4.13
N LEU A 26 27.72 -11.37 3.54
CA LEU A 26 26.85 -10.43 4.28
C LEU A 26 25.40 -10.88 4.23
N VAL A 27 24.69 -10.72 5.34
CA VAL A 27 23.26 -11.01 5.46
C VAL A 27 22.54 -9.85 6.13
N ILE A 28 21.43 -9.43 5.54
CA ILE A 28 20.46 -8.48 6.10
C ILE A 28 19.20 -9.25 6.44
N ILE A 29 18.78 -9.17 7.70
CA ILE A 29 17.49 -9.65 8.18
C ILE A 29 16.78 -8.45 8.80
N PHE A 30 15.62 -8.10 8.26
CA PHE A 30 14.80 -7.01 8.76
C PHE A 30 13.40 -7.52 9.04
N LEU A 31 12.93 -7.31 10.26
CA LEU A 31 11.63 -7.75 10.74
C LEU A 31 10.92 -6.57 11.38
N ARG A 32 9.64 -6.39 11.06
CA ARG A 32 8.79 -5.36 11.67
C ARG A 32 7.41 -5.90 12.01
N ASN A 33 6.85 -5.36 13.07
CA ASN A 33 5.49 -5.64 13.58
C ASN A 33 4.63 -4.38 13.63
N LYS A 34 4.95 -3.40 12.78
CA LYS A 34 4.18 -2.19 12.60
C LYS A 34 3.94 -1.98 11.11
N GLU A 35 2.69 -1.68 10.77
CA GLU A 35 2.34 -1.25 9.42
C GLU A 35 3.03 0.08 9.10
N GLN A 36 3.74 0.09 7.98
CA GLN A 36 4.60 1.19 7.59
C GLN A 36 4.73 1.21 6.07
N ASP A 37 4.84 2.40 5.53
CA ASP A 37 5.07 2.65 4.12
C ASP A 37 6.21 1.79 3.53
N PHE A 38 5.98 1.24 2.33
CA PHE A 38 6.92 0.34 1.66
C PHE A 38 8.18 1.08 1.19
N ASP A 39 8.04 2.28 0.65
CA ASP A 39 9.17 3.06 0.14
C ASP A 39 10.10 3.50 1.27
N PHE A 40 9.53 3.88 2.41
CA PHE A 40 10.30 4.14 3.61
C PHE A 40 11.10 2.91 4.06
N GLU A 41 10.53 1.71 4.02
CA GLU A 41 11.29 0.48 4.32
C GLU A 41 12.46 0.27 3.35
N GLN A 42 12.22 0.43 2.05
CA GLN A 42 13.26 0.29 1.04
C GLN A 42 14.39 1.30 1.27
N SER A 43 14.08 2.52 1.70
CA SER A 43 15.08 3.52 2.05
C SER A 43 15.95 3.09 3.25
N ILE A 44 15.38 2.44 4.28
CA ILE A 44 16.15 1.86 5.40
C ILE A 44 17.06 0.76 4.92
N ILE A 45 16.54 -0.19 4.14
CA ILE A 45 17.33 -1.30 3.59
C ILE A 45 18.47 -0.74 2.75
N LYS A 46 18.20 0.25 1.90
CA LYS A 46 19.21 0.90 1.07
C LYS A 46 20.31 1.54 1.91
N SER A 47 19.96 2.28 2.98
CA SER A 47 20.94 2.88 3.88
C SER A 47 21.77 1.83 4.62
N ILE A 48 21.17 0.73 5.09
CA ILE A 48 21.91 -0.40 5.68
C ILE A 48 22.91 -0.98 4.68
N GLU A 49 22.49 -1.22 3.44
CA GLU A 49 23.40 -1.73 2.43
C GLU A 49 24.53 -0.73 2.13
N ASN A 50 24.24 0.57 2.04
CA ASN A 50 25.29 1.56 1.83
C ASN A 50 26.32 1.54 2.98
N ILE A 51 25.86 1.42 4.24
CA ILE A 51 26.75 1.27 5.40
C ILE A 51 27.63 0.02 5.27
N LEU A 52 27.06 -1.12 4.89
CA LEU A 52 27.80 -2.39 4.78
C LEU A 52 28.86 -2.40 3.66
N PHE A 53 28.73 -1.52 2.67
CA PHE A 53 29.66 -1.42 1.54
C PHE A 53 30.51 -0.13 1.58
N ASP A 54 30.57 0.56 2.73
CA ASP A 54 31.30 1.82 2.92
C ASP A 54 30.94 2.90 1.88
N GLU A 55 29.68 2.93 1.46
CA GLU A 55 29.14 3.91 0.52
C GLU A 55 28.45 5.06 1.28
N PRO A 56 28.40 6.28 0.71
CA PRO A 56 27.62 7.38 1.29
C PRO A 56 26.15 7.00 1.51
N TYR A 57 25.59 7.40 2.64
CA TYR A 57 24.19 7.13 2.97
C TYR A 57 23.53 8.34 3.62
N GLU A 58 22.21 8.39 3.50
CA GLU A 58 21.38 9.31 4.25
C GLU A 58 20.60 8.54 5.31
N THR A 59 20.29 9.21 6.42
CA THR A 59 19.40 8.64 7.43
C THR A 59 17.96 8.82 6.94
N PRO A 60 17.21 7.73 6.68
CA PRO A 60 15.83 7.84 6.25
C PRO A 60 14.98 8.59 7.27
N LYS A 61 14.17 9.53 6.79
CA LYS A 61 13.21 10.24 7.65
C LYS A 61 11.90 9.48 7.63
N ALA A 62 11.43 9.11 8.83
CA ALA A 62 10.12 8.48 8.96
C ALA A 62 9.05 9.41 8.36
N PRO A 63 8.19 8.91 7.46
CA PRO A 63 7.09 9.72 6.94
C PRO A 63 6.15 10.06 8.10
N GLU A 64 5.49 11.21 8.00
CA GLU A 64 4.47 11.57 8.97
C GLU A 64 3.35 10.52 8.97
N PHE A 65 2.94 10.09 10.16
CA PHE A 65 1.86 9.13 10.27
C PHE A 65 0.54 9.82 9.94
N GLN A 66 -0.03 9.51 8.78
CA GLN A 66 -1.31 10.05 8.37
C GLN A 66 -2.42 9.53 9.30
N LYS A 67 -3.06 10.44 10.04
CA LYS A 67 -4.16 10.09 10.93
C LYS A 67 -5.42 9.84 10.10
N ALA A 68 -6.02 8.68 10.28
CA ALA A 68 -7.29 8.36 9.65
C ALA A 68 -8.41 9.17 10.30
N LYS A 69 -9.24 9.80 9.47
CA LYS A 69 -10.50 10.41 9.90
C LYS A 69 -11.49 9.29 10.24
N VAL A 70 -12.19 9.42 11.36
CA VAL A 70 -13.30 8.53 11.68
C VAL A 70 -14.53 9.02 10.92
N LEU A 71 -15.08 8.16 10.06
CA LEU A 71 -16.30 8.45 9.30
C LEU A 71 -17.49 7.68 9.88
N HIS A 72 -18.68 8.27 9.74
CA HIS A 72 -19.92 7.57 10.08
C HIS A 72 -20.15 6.39 9.13
N PRO A 73 -20.72 5.26 9.61
CA PRO A 73 -20.99 4.08 8.78
C PRO A 73 -21.85 4.37 7.54
N GLU A 74 -22.74 5.36 7.62
CA GLU A 74 -23.58 5.82 6.51
C GLU A 74 -22.79 6.43 5.35
N ILE A 75 -21.65 7.07 5.64
CA ILE A 75 -20.73 7.58 4.62
C ILE A 75 -19.99 6.40 4.00
N LEU A 76 -19.42 5.52 4.84
CA LEU A 76 -18.66 4.36 4.38
C LEU A 76 -19.49 3.42 3.49
N ASN A 77 -20.76 3.18 3.84
CA ASN A 77 -21.66 2.32 3.08
C ASN A 77 -21.89 2.80 1.63
N ARG A 78 -21.69 4.09 1.34
CA ARG A 78 -21.84 4.63 -0.03
C ARG A 78 -20.84 4.02 -0.99
N TYR A 79 -19.66 3.66 -0.47
CA TYR A 79 -18.52 3.17 -1.24
C TYR A 79 -18.49 1.64 -1.37
N VAL A 80 -19.36 0.92 -0.67
CA VAL A 80 -19.43 -0.55 -0.75
C VAL A 80 -20.02 -0.94 -2.10
N GLY A 81 -19.32 -1.82 -2.83
CA GLY A 81 -19.75 -2.26 -4.15
C GLY A 81 -18.67 -3.01 -4.92
N GLU A 82 -19.00 -3.40 -6.14
CA GLU A 82 -18.06 -3.95 -7.10
C GLU A 82 -17.77 -2.87 -8.16
N TYR A 83 -16.50 -2.77 -8.53
CA TYR A 83 -15.97 -1.74 -9.41
C TYR A 83 -15.14 -2.42 -10.49
N GLN A 84 -15.51 -2.19 -11.75
CA GLN A 84 -14.84 -2.75 -12.92
C GLN A 84 -13.77 -1.77 -13.40
N LEU A 85 -12.52 -2.22 -13.54
CA LEU A 85 -11.44 -1.39 -14.06
C LEU A 85 -11.69 -1.04 -15.53
N GLU A 86 -11.51 0.22 -15.91
CA GLU A 86 -11.78 0.69 -17.27
C GLU A 86 -10.80 0.11 -18.29
N GLU A 87 -9.52 0.04 -17.93
CA GLU A 87 -8.46 -0.50 -18.81
C GLU A 87 -8.41 -2.03 -18.81
N HIS A 88 -8.96 -2.65 -17.75
CA HIS A 88 -8.95 -4.09 -17.52
C HIS A 88 -10.34 -4.59 -17.12
N THR A 89 -11.28 -4.54 -18.06
CA THR A 89 -12.69 -4.84 -17.81
C THR A 89 -12.95 -6.25 -17.28
N GLU A 90 -12.02 -7.18 -17.46
CA GLU A 90 -12.05 -8.53 -16.87
C GLU A 90 -11.76 -8.55 -15.37
N LEU A 91 -11.20 -7.47 -14.83
CA LEU A 91 -10.82 -7.32 -13.43
C LEU A 91 -11.89 -6.55 -12.65
N ILE A 92 -12.45 -7.20 -11.63
CA ILE A 92 -13.44 -6.62 -10.71
C ILE A 92 -12.80 -6.39 -9.35
N THR A 93 -12.67 -5.13 -8.99
CA THR A 93 -12.24 -4.72 -7.65
C THR A 93 -13.46 -4.59 -6.73
N LYS A 94 -13.38 -5.13 -5.52
CA LYS A 94 -14.50 -5.09 -4.57
C LYS A 94 -14.17 -4.22 -3.37
N VAL A 95 -15.12 -3.37 -2.99
CA VAL A 95 -15.05 -2.60 -1.75
C VAL A 95 -16.03 -3.20 -0.76
N THR A 96 -15.53 -3.68 0.38
CA THR A 96 -16.34 -4.29 1.44
C THR A 96 -16.25 -3.51 2.74
N LEU A 97 -17.34 -3.49 3.52
CA LEU A 97 -17.39 -2.90 4.86
C LEU A 97 -17.41 -4.01 5.90
N LYS A 98 -16.47 -3.97 6.85
CA LYS A 98 -16.43 -4.87 8.00
C LYS A 98 -15.95 -4.11 9.23
N ASP A 99 -16.65 -4.26 10.35
CA ASP A 99 -16.28 -3.63 11.64
C ASP A 99 -16.03 -2.12 11.53
N GLN A 100 -16.86 -1.41 10.74
CA GLN A 100 -16.75 0.03 10.43
C GLN A 100 -15.46 0.43 9.69
N ARG A 101 -14.83 -0.52 8.97
CA ARG A 101 -13.64 -0.31 8.15
C ARG A 101 -13.91 -0.76 6.73
N LEU A 102 -13.46 0.03 5.76
CA LEU A 102 -13.54 -0.36 4.37
C LEU A 102 -12.31 -1.15 3.97
N PHE A 103 -12.51 -2.15 3.12
CA PHE A 103 -11.46 -2.97 2.54
C PHE A 103 -11.56 -2.94 1.03
N LEU A 104 -10.41 -2.77 0.37
CA LEU A 104 -10.25 -2.96 -1.06
C LEU A 104 -9.78 -4.38 -1.34
N GLU A 105 -10.44 -5.03 -2.28
CA GLU A 105 -10.12 -6.37 -2.77
C GLU A 105 -9.82 -6.31 -4.25
N LEU A 106 -8.53 -6.38 -4.59
CA LEU A 106 -8.09 -6.54 -5.98
C LEU A 106 -8.14 -8.03 -6.36
N PRO A 107 -8.53 -8.39 -7.60
CA PRO A 107 -8.52 -9.77 -8.07
C PRO A 107 -7.19 -10.47 -7.81
N GLY A 108 -7.23 -11.65 -7.19
CA GLY A 108 -6.03 -12.45 -6.91
C GLY A 108 -5.07 -11.86 -5.86
N SER A 109 -5.43 -10.75 -5.22
CA SER A 109 -4.64 -10.10 -4.17
C SER A 109 -5.28 -10.27 -2.80
N MET A 110 -4.64 -9.70 -1.78
CA MET A 110 -5.15 -9.65 -0.41
C MET A 110 -6.14 -8.50 -0.21
N LYS A 111 -6.94 -8.59 0.86
CA LYS A 111 -7.79 -7.51 1.36
C LYS A 111 -6.94 -6.42 1.99
N LEU A 112 -7.04 -5.19 1.51
CA LEU A 112 -6.30 -4.05 2.01
C LEU A 112 -7.24 -3.09 2.74
N GLU A 113 -6.94 -2.76 4.00
CA GLU A 113 -7.74 -1.79 4.78
C GLU A 113 -7.55 -0.39 4.22
N MET A 114 -8.66 0.30 3.95
CA MET A 114 -8.70 1.69 3.49
C MET A 114 -8.93 2.62 4.67
N TYR A 115 -8.03 3.58 4.85
CA TYR A 115 -8.10 4.58 5.90
C TYR A 115 -8.54 5.92 5.31
N ALA A 116 -9.58 6.55 5.87
CA ALA A 116 -10.08 7.81 5.33
C ALA A 116 -9.14 8.98 5.63
N SER A 117 -8.79 9.77 4.62
CA SER A 117 -8.19 11.11 4.80
C SER A 117 -9.28 12.20 4.80
N SER A 118 -10.35 12.00 4.02
CA SER A 118 -11.51 12.90 3.92
C SER A 118 -12.82 12.09 3.86
N ASP A 119 -13.93 12.70 3.45
CA ASP A 119 -15.20 11.97 3.32
C ASP A 119 -15.20 11.01 2.12
N ASN A 120 -14.42 11.31 1.06
CA ASN A 120 -14.38 10.54 -0.19
C ASN A 120 -12.96 10.17 -0.65
N GLU A 121 -11.93 10.51 0.12
CA GLU A 121 -10.54 10.13 -0.14
C GLU A 121 -10.03 9.22 0.98
N PHE A 122 -9.30 8.19 0.57
CA PHE A 122 -8.74 7.16 1.40
C PHE A 122 -7.29 6.90 1.01
N PHE A 123 -6.53 6.29 1.93
CA PHE A 123 -5.17 5.85 1.70
C PHE A 123 -4.96 4.46 2.28
N LEU A 124 -3.95 3.76 1.76
CA LEU A 124 -3.48 2.50 2.32
C LEU A 124 -2.23 2.79 3.17
N ARG A 125 -2.08 2.16 4.35
CA ARG A 125 -0.91 2.42 5.20
C ARG A 125 0.34 1.65 4.79
N SER A 126 0.15 0.47 4.20
CA SER A 126 1.24 -0.40 3.74
C SER A 126 1.82 0.01 2.38
N LEU A 127 1.12 0.84 1.63
CA LEU A 127 1.45 1.21 0.25
C LEU A 127 1.27 2.72 0.09
N SER A 128 2.10 3.36 -0.73
CA SER A 128 1.97 4.78 -1.06
C SER A 128 0.83 5.01 -2.07
N VAL A 129 -0.36 4.50 -1.76
CA VAL A 129 -1.53 4.48 -2.64
C VAL A 129 -2.65 5.31 -2.04
N THR A 130 -3.24 6.18 -2.85
CA THR A 130 -4.47 6.90 -2.54
C THR A 130 -5.63 6.37 -3.35
N ILE A 131 -6.82 6.43 -2.75
CA ILE A 131 -8.07 5.93 -3.32
C ILE A 131 -9.09 7.05 -3.23
N ASN A 132 -9.58 7.47 -4.38
CA ASN A 132 -10.55 8.56 -4.49
C ASN A 132 -11.87 8.06 -5.03
N PHE A 133 -12.96 8.40 -4.33
CA PHE A 133 -14.31 8.13 -4.80
C PHE A 133 -14.94 9.38 -5.41
N VAL A 134 -15.42 9.25 -6.64
CA VAL A 134 -16.08 10.32 -7.39
C VAL A 134 -17.47 9.87 -7.82
N ASN A 135 -18.42 10.79 -7.81
CA ASN A 135 -19.76 10.59 -8.34
C ASN A 135 -20.06 11.73 -9.35
N ASP A 136 -20.44 11.38 -10.57
CA ASP A 136 -20.75 12.34 -11.66
C ASP A 136 -22.26 12.71 -11.74
N GLY A 137 -23.05 12.25 -10.78
CA GLY A 137 -24.52 12.36 -10.73
C GLY A 137 -25.25 11.11 -11.23
N VAL A 138 -24.56 10.24 -11.99
CA VAL A 138 -25.13 9.04 -12.62
C VAL A 138 -24.37 7.77 -12.20
N HIS A 139 -23.06 7.85 -12.12
CA HIS A 139 -22.15 6.74 -11.86
C HIS A 139 -21.22 7.06 -10.70
N TYR A 140 -20.77 6.00 -10.04
CA TYR A 140 -19.74 6.06 -9.01
C TYR A 140 -18.45 5.49 -9.58
N TYR A 141 -17.34 6.18 -9.31
CA TYR A 141 -16.00 5.78 -9.71
C TYR A 141 -15.11 5.66 -8.48
N LEU A 142 -14.14 4.76 -8.61
CA LEU A 142 -13.01 4.57 -7.70
C LEU A 142 -11.75 4.78 -8.52
N THR A 143 -10.92 5.75 -8.13
CA THR A 143 -9.60 5.95 -8.73
C THR A 143 -8.53 5.50 -7.75
N ILE A 144 -7.66 4.59 -8.16
CA ILE A 144 -6.51 4.09 -7.40
C ILE A 144 -5.28 4.79 -7.97
N ASN A 145 -4.52 5.51 -7.15
CA ASN A 145 -3.31 6.23 -7.56
C ASN A 145 -2.13 5.76 -6.71
N ASP A 146 -1.05 5.29 -7.36
CA ASP A 146 0.16 4.78 -6.70
C ASP A 146 1.33 5.78 -6.66
N GLY A 147 1.06 7.04 -6.98
CA GLY A 147 2.02 8.13 -7.07
C GLY A 147 2.70 8.26 -8.44
N SER A 148 2.69 7.20 -9.25
CA SER A 148 3.26 7.21 -10.60
C SER A 148 2.20 7.14 -11.69
N ASP A 149 1.14 6.38 -11.45
CA ASP A 149 0.03 6.15 -12.36
C ASP A 149 -1.31 6.12 -11.60
N PHE A 150 -2.40 6.11 -12.35
CA PHE A 150 -3.73 5.94 -11.78
C PHE A 150 -4.60 5.01 -12.63
N GLN A 151 -5.43 4.22 -11.94
CA GLN A 151 -6.44 3.38 -12.56
C GLN A 151 -7.82 3.82 -12.11
N THR A 152 -8.76 3.90 -13.06
CA THR A 152 -10.16 4.21 -12.78
C THR A 152 -11.00 2.94 -12.88
N ALA A 153 -11.87 2.75 -11.89
CA ALA A 153 -12.84 1.67 -11.84
C ALA A 153 -14.25 2.23 -11.71
N LYS A 154 -15.16 1.79 -12.56
CA LYS A 154 -16.56 2.20 -12.54
C LYS A 154 -17.39 1.20 -11.75
N ARG A 155 -18.27 1.67 -10.87
CA ARG A 155 -19.19 0.82 -10.11
C ARG A 155 -20.18 0.12 -11.05
N ILE A 156 -20.36 -1.19 -10.83
CA ILE A 156 -21.34 -2.04 -11.52
C ILE A 156 -22.62 -2.26 -10.70
#